data_AF-A0A4W6C5Y7-F1
#
_entry.id   AF-A0A4W6C5Y7-F1
#
_cell.length_a   1.000
_cell.length_b   1.000
_cell.length_c   1.000
_cell.angle_alpha   90.00
_cell.angle_beta   90.00
_cell.angle_gamma   90.00
#
_symmetry.space_group_name_H-M   'P 1'
#
loop_
_entity.id
_entity.type
_entity.pdbx_description
1 polymer ?
#
loop_
_entity_poly.entity_id
_entity_poly.type
_entity_poly.pdbx_seq_one_letter_code
_entity_poly.pdbx_strand_id
1 'polypeptide(L)'
;MMYGRKALSVTSGGSTRRATAGPSTSYSIKRSSFGGLGAGYNSSSSGYGMTMMGGGGSGFSLGSSQAGGTLMAPPITAVTVNQSLLAPLNLEIDPTIQAVRNQEKEQIKSLNNRFASFIDKVRFLEQQNKMLETKWSLLQDQTTTRSNIEGMFEAYIANLRRQLDGLGNEKVKLEGELKNMQGLVEDFKRKYEDEINKRAAAENEFVLLKKDVDAAYMNKVELEAKADALQDEINFLRAVYEAELRELQGQIKDTSVIVEMDNSRNLDMDSIVAEVRAQYEDIANRSKAEAETWYKQKYEEMQSSAGQYGDDLRTTKAEIAELNRMIARLQNEIEAVKGQRANLEAQIAEAEERGELAVKDAKLRIKDLEDALQRAKQDMARQVREYQELMNVKLALDIEIATYRKLLEGEETRWDKLEYFMLFHGCRICFNSELSTNSTLFHY
;
A
#
# COMPACT_ATOMS: atom_id res chain seq x y z
N MET A 1 56.54 -55.79 -34.58
CA MET A 1 56.67 -54.40 -35.08
C MET A 1 55.25 -53.91 -35.32
N MET A 2 54.69 -52.85 -34.72
CA MET A 2 55.22 -51.66 -34.08
C MET A 2 54.58 -51.41 -32.71
N TYR A 3 55.37 -50.80 -31.82
CA TYR A 3 54.96 -50.28 -30.52
C TYR A 3 54.24 -48.93 -30.67
N GLY A 4 53.06 -48.79 -30.08
CA GLY A 4 52.40 -47.50 -29.85
C GLY A 4 52.38 -47.19 -28.35
N ARG A 5 53.28 -46.29 -27.92
CA ARG A 5 53.53 -45.93 -26.51
C ARG A 5 52.36 -45.17 -25.87
N LYS A 6 52.02 -45.57 -24.65
CA LYS A 6 51.27 -44.78 -23.66
C LYS A 6 52.06 -43.51 -23.31
N ALA A 7 51.41 -42.36 -23.33
CA ALA A 7 51.88 -41.15 -22.67
C ALA A 7 50.96 -40.88 -21.48
N LEU A 8 51.51 -41.03 -20.26
CA LEU A 8 50.94 -40.48 -19.04
C LEU A 8 51.15 -38.97 -19.06
N SER A 9 50.08 -38.18 -19.03
CA SER A 9 50.16 -36.77 -18.64
C SER A 9 49.84 -36.65 -17.16
N VAL A 10 50.89 -36.36 -16.39
CA VAL A 10 50.81 -35.88 -15.01
C VAL A 10 50.28 -34.44 -15.04
N THR A 11 49.07 -34.21 -14.56
CA THR A 11 48.59 -32.85 -14.23
C THR A 11 48.72 -32.62 -12.74
N SER A 12 49.71 -31.78 -12.42
CA SER A 12 50.02 -31.21 -11.12
C SER A 12 48.85 -30.40 -10.55
N GLY A 13 48.57 -30.61 -9.26
CA GLY A 13 47.67 -29.78 -8.48
C GLY A 13 48.16 -28.33 -8.39
N GLY A 14 47.31 -27.40 -8.81
CA GLY A 14 47.46 -25.96 -8.56
C GLY A 14 46.48 -25.52 -7.48
N SER A 15 46.97 -25.38 -6.25
CA SER A 15 46.24 -24.71 -5.17
C SER A 15 46.10 -23.23 -5.48
N THR A 16 44.93 -22.81 -5.96
CA THR A 16 44.60 -21.38 -6.08
C THR A 16 43.98 -20.90 -4.77
N ARG A 17 44.79 -20.28 -3.92
CA ARG A 17 44.32 -19.47 -2.79
C ARG A 17 43.68 -18.21 -3.36
N ARG A 18 42.35 -18.12 -3.31
CA ARG A 18 41.62 -16.88 -3.56
C ARG A 18 41.20 -16.28 -2.23
N ALA A 19 41.99 -15.32 -1.77
CA ALA A 19 41.61 -14.38 -0.71
C ALA A 19 40.86 -13.22 -1.37
N THR A 20 39.62 -12.98 -0.99
CA THR A 20 38.93 -11.70 -1.22
C THR A 20 37.89 -11.46 -0.13
N ALA A 21 38.27 -10.55 0.78
CA ALA A 21 37.46 -9.53 1.44
C ALA A 21 36.00 -9.86 1.82
N GLY A 22 35.74 -9.95 3.12
CA GLY A 22 34.41 -9.73 3.69
C GLY A 22 34.07 -8.23 3.73
N PRO A 23 32.78 -7.85 3.66
CA PRO A 23 32.38 -6.50 4.00
C PRO A 23 32.12 -6.41 5.50
N SER A 24 32.97 -5.63 6.16
CA SER A 24 32.68 -4.98 7.44
C SER A 24 31.62 -3.92 7.18
N THR A 25 30.49 -3.96 7.91
CA THR A 25 29.51 -2.87 7.91
C THR A 25 29.35 -2.38 9.33
N SER A 26 30.02 -1.28 9.63
CA SER A 26 29.86 -0.48 10.84
C SER A 26 28.86 0.66 10.59
N TYR A 27 28.16 1.01 11.67
CA TYR A 27 27.11 1.99 11.84
C TYR A 27 27.25 3.33 11.08
N SER A 28 26.11 3.84 10.61
CA SER A 28 25.87 5.30 10.56
C SER A 28 24.39 5.62 10.76
N ILE A 29 24.08 6.17 11.94
CA ILE A 29 22.82 6.84 12.25
C ILE A 29 22.84 8.20 11.54
N LYS A 30 21.86 8.45 10.65
CA LYS A 30 21.57 9.81 10.17
C LYS A 30 20.22 10.26 10.70
N ARG A 31 20.33 11.12 11.70
CA ARG A 31 19.34 12.04 12.24
C ARG A 31 19.02 13.08 11.15
N SER A 32 17.75 13.30 10.84
CA SER A 32 17.29 14.56 10.26
C SER A 32 16.25 15.17 11.18
N SER A 33 16.47 16.44 11.47
CA SER A 33 15.71 17.35 12.32
C SER A 33 15.41 18.59 11.49
N PHE A 34 14.57 19.49 12.03
CA PHE A 34 13.85 20.63 11.42
C PHE A 34 12.61 20.20 10.65
N GLY A 35 11.41 20.73 10.89
CA GLY A 35 10.88 21.89 11.62
C GLY A 35 9.50 22.14 10.95
N GLY A 36 8.37 22.38 11.62
CA GLY A 36 8.08 23.43 12.58
C GLY A 36 7.12 24.43 11.91
N LEU A 37 5.94 24.64 12.53
CA LEU A 37 4.91 25.69 12.26
C LEU A 37 4.03 25.47 11.02
N GLY A 38 2.72 25.76 10.99
CA GLY A 38 1.77 26.37 11.93
C GLY A 38 0.33 26.09 11.42
N ALA A 39 -0.64 25.89 12.31
CA ALA A 39 -1.72 26.85 12.62
C ALA A 39 -2.66 27.20 11.46
N GLY A 40 -3.96 26.90 11.64
CA GLY A 40 -5.03 27.40 10.76
C GLY A 40 -6.41 26.87 11.14
N TYR A 41 -7.21 27.74 11.75
CA TYR A 41 -8.58 27.52 12.27
C TYR A 41 -9.66 27.72 11.17
N ASN A 42 -10.91 27.42 11.58
CA ASN A 42 -12.23 27.73 11.00
C ASN A 42 -12.84 26.68 10.05
N SER A 43 -14.03 26.10 10.33
CA SER A 43 -15.35 26.61 10.77
C SER A 43 -16.20 27.12 9.61
N SER A 44 -17.51 26.78 9.69
CA SER A 44 -18.67 27.26 8.92
C SER A 44 -18.89 26.62 7.54
N SER A 45 -20.10 26.35 7.04
CA SER A 45 -21.46 26.41 7.57
C SER A 45 -22.37 25.87 6.47
N SER A 46 -23.24 24.91 6.76
CA SER A 46 -24.32 24.50 5.85
C SER A 46 -25.47 25.51 5.93
N GLY A 47 -25.77 26.17 4.82
CA GLY A 47 -26.93 27.07 4.66
C GLY A 47 -27.62 26.78 3.34
N TYR A 48 -28.80 26.15 3.42
CA TYR A 48 -29.71 25.95 2.29
C TYR A 48 -30.32 27.28 1.86
N GLY A 49 -30.22 27.61 0.57
CA GLY A 49 -30.89 28.75 -0.07
C GLY A 49 -31.83 28.26 -1.16
N MET A 50 -33.12 28.54 -1.00
CA MET A 50 -34.19 28.23 -1.95
C MET A 50 -34.26 29.27 -3.08
N THR A 51 -34.53 28.73 -4.25
CA THR A 51 -34.89 29.25 -5.57
C THR A 51 -35.87 30.42 -5.59
N MET A 52 -35.69 31.36 -6.54
CA MET A 52 -36.69 31.86 -7.49
C MET A 52 -36.04 32.90 -8.43
N MET A 53 -35.99 32.63 -9.74
CA MET A 53 -36.59 33.46 -10.80
C MET A 53 -36.18 32.98 -12.21
N GLY A 54 -37.17 32.94 -13.12
CA GLY A 54 -37.02 33.00 -14.57
C GLY A 54 -37.08 31.64 -15.27
N GLY A 55 -37.93 31.39 -16.27
CA GLY A 55 -38.87 32.22 -17.01
C GLY A 55 -39.24 31.48 -18.31
N GLY A 56 -40.33 31.88 -18.97
CA GLY A 56 -40.56 31.56 -20.38
C GLY A 56 -42.01 31.26 -20.75
N GLY A 57 -42.50 31.96 -21.79
CA GLY A 57 -43.48 31.39 -22.71
C GLY A 57 -44.78 32.16 -22.95
N SER A 58 -44.69 33.24 -23.73
CA SER A 58 -45.51 33.56 -24.91
C SER A 58 -46.97 33.07 -25.03
N GLY A 59 -47.90 34.00 -25.29
CA GLY A 59 -49.22 33.70 -25.84
C GLY A 59 -50.02 34.95 -26.22
N PHE A 60 -50.06 35.24 -27.52
CA PHE A 60 -50.84 36.30 -28.16
C PHE A 60 -52.36 36.09 -28.00
N SER A 61 -53.14 37.16 -27.87
CA SER A 61 -54.36 37.33 -28.68
C SER A 61 -54.83 38.79 -28.75
N LEU A 62 -55.36 39.11 -29.92
CA LEU A 62 -55.73 40.37 -30.53
C LEU A 62 -57.26 40.56 -30.49
N GLY A 63 -57.73 41.82 -30.51
CA GLY A 63 -59.07 42.23 -30.97
C GLY A 63 -59.80 43.09 -29.92
N SER A 64 -59.90 44.43 -30.03
CA SER A 64 -60.50 45.32 -31.04
C SER A 64 -62.01 45.53 -30.88
N SER A 65 -62.43 46.78 -31.12
CA SER A 65 -63.78 47.40 -31.15
C SER A 65 -64.28 47.89 -29.78
N GLN A 66 -64.38 49.19 -29.49
CA GLN A 66 -65.07 50.31 -30.18
C GLN A 66 -66.59 50.15 -30.24
N ALA A 67 -67.27 50.87 -29.35
CA ALA A 67 -68.56 51.54 -29.49
C ALA A 67 -68.94 51.98 -28.06
N GLY A 68 -69.39 53.18 -27.76
CA GLY A 68 -69.99 54.22 -28.57
C GLY A 68 -70.99 54.95 -27.67
N GLY A 69 -71.05 56.27 -27.80
CA GLY A 69 -72.08 57.10 -27.18
C GLY A 69 -71.74 57.58 -25.77
N THR A 70 -72.05 58.80 -25.34
CA THR A 70 -72.83 59.89 -25.93
C THR A 70 -72.44 61.09 -25.05
N LEU A 71 -71.88 62.17 -25.61
CA LEU A 71 -72.57 63.46 -25.79
C LEU A 71 -73.59 63.81 -24.69
N MET A 72 -73.51 65.07 -24.23
CA MET A 72 -74.52 65.94 -23.61
C MET A 72 -74.13 66.50 -22.22
N ALA A 73 -73.44 67.64 -22.23
CA ALA A 73 -73.93 68.82 -21.47
C ALA A 73 -75.25 69.29 -22.12
N PRO A 74 -76.16 70.12 -21.53
CA PRO A 74 -76.07 71.08 -20.41
C PRO A 74 -77.37 70.95 -19.52
N PRO A 75 -77.99 71.95 -18.83
CA PRO A 75 -77.68 73.37 -18.66
C PRO A 75 -77.72 73.93 -17.23
N ILE A 76 -77.13 75.13 -17.15
CA ILE A 76 -77.23 76.13 -16.09
C ILE A 76 -78.71 76.51 -15.88
N THR A 77 -79.22 76.33 -14.66
CA THR A 77 -80.54 76.82 -14.24
C THR A 77 -80.39 78.21 -13.61
N ALA A 78 -81.19 79.16 -14.11
CA ALA A 78 -81.22 80.53 -13.63
C ALA A 78 -81.80 80.60 -12.20
N VAL A 79 -81.14 81.39 -11.36
CA VAL A 79 -81.57 81.73 -10.00
C VAL A 79 -82.76 82.70 -10.09
N THR A 80 -83.94 82.24 -9.69
CA THR A 80 -85.10 83.09 -9.41
C THR A 80 -84.84 83.95 -8.18
N VAL A 81 -84.67 85.25 -8.38
CA VAL A 81 -84.52 86.24 -7.30
C VAL A 81 -85.89 86.54 -6.71
N ASN A 82 -86.13 86.09 -5.48
CA ASN A 82 -87.33 86.44 -4.71
C ASN A 82 -87.17 87.89 -4.21
N GLN A 83 -87.91 88.83 -4.80
CA GLN A 83 -87.84 90.27 -4.49
C GLN A 83 -88.47 90.65 -3.12
N SER A 84 -88.64 89.69 -2.22
CA SER A 84 -89.29 89.86 -0.90
C SER A 84 -88.32 89.80 0.28
N LEU A 85 -87.01 89.76 0.03
CA LEU A 85 -85.94 89.78 1.06
C LEU A 85 -85.09 91.06 1.00
N LEU A 86 -85.60 92.10 0.33
CA LEU A 86 -84.95 93.41 0.12
C LEU A 86 -85.31 94.44 1.21
N ALA A 87 -85.40 94.00 2.47
CA ALA A 87 -85.29 94.89 3.62
C ALA A 87 -83.88 94.70 4.21
N PRO A 88 -83.00 95.71 4.18
CA PRO A 88 -81.73 95.65 4.89
C PRO A 88 -82.02 95.52 6.39
N LEU A 89 -81.92 94.30 6.93
CA LEU A 89 -81.76 94.11 8.36
C LEU A 89 -80.34 94.59 8.69
N ASN A 90 -80.25 95.85 9.09
CA ASN A 90 -79.05 96.49 9.60
C ASN A 90 -78.74 95.87 10.98
N LEU A 91 -78.17 94.67 10.99
CA LEU A 91 -77.40 94.17 12.11
C LEU A 91 -76.05 94.87 11.99
N GLU A 92 -75.88 95.95 12.74
CA GLU A 92 -74.58 96.57 12.98
C GLU A 92 -73.66 95.50 13.56
N ILE A 93 -72.94 94.79 12.69
CA ILE A 93 -71.84 93.91 13.07
C ILE A 93 -70.76 94.86 13.56
N ASP A 94 -70.53 94.82 14.87
CA ASP A 94 -69.51 95.58 15.58
C ASP A 94 -68.23 95.74 14.73
N PRO A 95 -67.76 96.98 14.44
CA PRO A 95 -66.58 97.24 13.62
C PRO A 95 -65.31 96.56 14.18
N THR A 96 -65.31 96.16 15.45
CA THR A 96 -64.23 95.34 16.03
C THR A 96 -64.24 93.89 15.54
N ILE A 97 -65.41 93.27 15.31
CA ILE A 97 -65.54 91.87 14.85
C ILE A 97 -65.11 91.72 13.38
N GLN A 98 -65.32 92.75 12.56
CA GLN A 98 -64.95 92.73 11.15
C GLN A 98 -63.43 92.91 10.95
N ALA A 99 -62.78 93.69 11.83
CA ALA A 99 -61.33 93.80 11.89
C ALA A 99 -60.69 92.48 12.33
N VAL A 100 -61.23 91.82 13.37
CA VAL A 100 -60.76 90.50 13.84
C VAL A 100 -60.93 89.44 12.76
N ARG A 101 -62.09 89.35 12.09
CA ARG A 101 -62.27 88.39 10.98
C ARG A 101 -61.35 88.65 9.78
N ASN A 102 -61.02 89.89 9.48
CA ASN A 102 -60.04 90.20 8.43
C ASN A 102 -58.61 89.82 8.87
N GLN A 103 -58.26 90.06 10.14
CA GLN A 103 -56.97 89.64 10.70
C GLN A 103 -56.84 88.11 10.77
N GLU A 104 -57.88 87.39 11.18
CA GLU A 104 -57.96 85.92 11.14
C GLU A 104 -57.87 85.40 9.71
N LYS A 105 -58.55 86.04 8.75
CA LYS A 105 -58.45 85.67 7.33
C LYS A 105 -57.04 85.88 6.79
N GLU A 106 -56.34 86.95 7.18
CA GLU A 106 -54.96 87.21 6.79
C GLU A 106 -53.98 86.24 7.45
N GLN A 107 -54.22 85.89 8.72
CA GLN A 107 -53.46 84.84 9.42
C GLN A 107 -53.69 83.47 8.77
N ILE A 108 -54.93 83.11 8.42
CA ILE A 108 -55.26 81.88 7.70
C ILE A 108 -54.60 81.86 6.33
N LYS A 109 -54.58 82.97 5.58
CA LYS A 109 -53.82 83.06 4.31
C LYS A 109 -52.32 82.85 4.54
N SER A 110 -51.75 83.46 5.58
CA SER A 110 -50.32 83.32 5.89
C SER A 110 -49.96 81.87 6.27
N LEU A 111 -50.83 81.21 7.03
CA LEU A 111 -50.73 79.80 7.37
C LEU A 111 -50.92 78.92 6.14
N ASN A 112 -51.88 79.24 5.27
CA ASN A 112 -52.14 78.49 4.05
C ASN A 112 -50.97 78.61 3.06
N ASN A 113 -50.37 79.81 2.92
CA ASN A 113 -49.15 79.99 2.13
C ASN A 113 -47.96 79.21 2.72
N ARG A 114 -47.85 79.14 4.06
CA ARG A 114 -46.86 78.28 4.72
C ARG A 114 -47.15 76.80 4.45
N PHE A 115 -48.40 76.35 4.54
CA PHE A 115 -48.79 74.98 4.19
C PHE A 115 -48.53 74.65 2.73
N ALA A 116 -48.80 75.55 1.79
CA ALA A 116 -48.45 75.40 0.39
C ALA A 116 -46.93 75.22 0.23
N SER A 117 -46.12 76.05 0.91
CA SER A 117 -44.66 75.91 0.89
C SER A 117 -44.16 74.59 1.50
N PHE A 118 -44.83 74.08 2.53
CA PHE A 118 -44.52 72.76 3.11
C PHE A 118 -44.94 71.63 2.19
N ILE A 119 -46.09 71.72 1.52
CA ILE A 119 -46.53 70.73 0.52
C ILE A 119 -45.55 70.69 -0.65
N ASP A 120 -45.09 71.85 -1.14
CA ASP A 120 -44.08 71.91 -2.19
C ASP A 120 -42.75 71.31 -1.72
N LYS A 121 -42.36 71.53 -0.45
CA LYS A 121 -41.17 70.93 0.13
C LYS A 121 -41.28 69.41 0.28
N VAL A 122 -42.44 68.90 0.69
CA VAL A 122 -42.70 67.45 0.79
C VAL A 122 -42.68 66.83 -0.60
N ARG A 123 -43.34 67.43 -1.60
CA ARG A 123 -43.30 66.94 -2.99
C ARG A 123 -41.89 66.92 -3.56
N PHE A 124 -41.10 67.95 -3.26
CA PHE A 124 -39.70 68.01 -3.67
C PHE A 124 -38.87 66.90 -3.01
N LEU A 125 -39.06 66.65 -1.71
CA LEU A 125 -38.39 65.56 -0.99
C LEU A 125 -38.85 64.18 -1.46
N GLU A 126 -40.14 63.99 -1.75
CA GLU A 126 -40.67 62.76 -2.34
C GLU A 126 -40.09 62.49 -3.73
N GLN A 127 -39.97 63.52 -4.58
CA GLN A 127 -39.30 63.40 -5.87
C GLN A 127 -37.81 63.06 -5.71
N GLN A 128 -37.13 63.67 -4.74
CA GLN A 128 -35.74 63.33 -4.45
C GLN A 128 -35.59 61.89 -3.95
N ASN A 129 -36.44 61.43 -3.04
CA ASN A 129 -36.43 60.05 -2.56
C ASN A 129 -36.69 59.07 -3.70
N LYS A 130 -37.66 59.34 -4.58
CA LYS A 130 -37.93 58.50 -5.76
C LYS A 130 -36.74 58.47 -6.73
N MET A 131 -36.02 59.59 -6.88
CA MET A 131 -34.78 59.63 -7.64
C MET A 131 -33.67 58.82 -6.96
N LEU A 132 -33.56 58.87 -5.64
CA LEU A 132 -32.58 58.08 -4.89
C LEU A 132 -32.90 56.59 -4.93
N GLU A 133 -34.17 56.19 -4.84
CA GLU A 133 -34.62 54.80 -4.98
C GLU A 133 -34.30 54.24 -6.36
N THR A 134 -34.58 55.00 -7.43
CA THR A 134 -34.24 54.58 -8.80
C THR A 134 -32.74 54.49 -9.04
N LYS A 135 -31.96 55.44 -8.50
CA LYS A 135 -30.48 55.36 -8.52
C LYS A 135 -29.96 54.18 -7.72
N TRP A 136 -30.54 53.91 -6.55
CA TRP A 136 -30.18 52.75 -5.71
C TRP A 136 -30.46 51.44 -6.44
N SER A 137 -31.65 51.29 -7.04
CA SER A 137 -32.01 50.12 -7.83
C SER A 137 -31.05 49.91 -9.00
N LEU A 138 -30.71 50.97 -9.73
CA LEU A 138 -29.79 50.89 -10.86
C LEU A 138 -28.35 50.53 -10.43
N LEU A 139 -27.89 51.10 -9.31
CA LEU A 139 -26.57 50.78 -8.75
C LEU A 139 -26.51 49.34 -8.23
N GLN A 140 -27.60 48.84 -7.65
CA GLN A 140 -27.69 47.48 -7.17
C GLN A 140 -27.71 46.46 -8.33
N ASP A 141 -28.43 46.76 -9.41
CA ASP A 141 -28.42 45.95 -10.63
C ASP A 141 -27.05 45.97 -11.33
N GLN A 142 -26.38 47.13 -11.37
CA GLN A 142 -25.01 47.24 -11.92
C GLN A 142 -23.96 46.54 -11.07
N THR A 143 -24.08 46.57 -9.74
CA THR A 143 -23.16 45.87 -8.82
C THR A 143 -23.33 44.36 -8.88
N THR A 144 -24.48 43.87 -9.36
CA THR A 144 -24.80 42.44 -9.45
C THR A 144 -24.42 41.84 -10.82
N THR A 145 -23.40 42.36 -11.50
CA THR A 145 -22.70 41.58 -12.53
C THR A 145 -21.91 40.46 -11.86
N ARG A 146 -22.57 39.34 -11.57
CA ARG A 146 -21.91 38.13 -11.04
C ARG A 146 -20.91 37.63 -12.08
N SER A 147 -19.62 37.73 -11.77
CA SER A 147 -18.55 37.24 -12.64
C SER A 147 -18.59 35.72 -12.74
N ASN A 148 -18.58 35.17 -13.97
CA ASN A 148 -18.54 33.73 -14.26
C ASN A 148 -17.21 33.03 -13.88
N ILE A 149 -16.40 33.69 -13.06
CA ILE A 149 -15.06 33.23 -12.64
C ILE A 149 -15.17 32.01 -11.73
N GLU A 150 -16.16 31.98 -10.83
CA GLU A 150 -16.43 30.83 -9.97
C GLU A 150 -16.83 29.60 -10.78
N GLY A 151 -17.68 29.76 -11.80
CA GLY A 151 -18.03 28.68 -12.73
C GLY A 151 -16.86 28.17 -13.57
N MET A 152 -15.92 29.04 -13.95
CA MET A 152 -14.69 28.64 -14.64
C MET A 152 -13.74 27.86 -13.73
N PHE A 153 -13.55 28.29 -12.47
CA PHE A 153 -12.75 27.54 -11.50
C PHE A 153 -13.38 26.19 -11.17
N GLU A 154 -14.70 26.14 -10.99
CA GLU A 154 -15.40 24.88 -10.73
C GLU A 154 -15.27 23.90 -11.91
N ALA A 155 -15.41 24.38 -13.15
CA ALA A 155 -15.18 23.57 -14.34
C ALA A 155 -13.72 23.08 -14.45
N TYR A 156 -12.75 23.92 -14.10
CA TYR A 156 -11.33 23.55 -14.10
C TYR A 156 -11.02 22.50 -13.01
N ILE A 157 -11.57 22.67 -11.80
CA ILE A 157 -11.46 21.71 -10.70
C ILE A 157 -12.11 20.38 -11.09
N ALA A 158 -13.31 20.41 -11.69
CA ALA A 158 -13.99 19.21 -12.17
C ALA A 158 -13.17 18.47 -13.25
N ASN A 159 -12.56 19.21 -14.17
CA ASN A 159 -11.68 18.64 -15.19
C ASN A 159 -10.43 18.00 -14.56
N LEU A 160 -9.78 18.67 -13.59
CA LEU A 160 -8.62 18.10 -12.87
C LEU A 160 -8.98 16.82 -12.10
N ARG A 161 -10.14 16.80 -11.44
CA ARG A 161 -10.65 15.60 -10.76
C ARG A 161 -10.85 14.44 -11.75
N ARG A 162 -11.47 14.73 -12.90
CA ARG A 162 -11.67 13.72 -13.95
C ARG A 162 -10.36 13.19 -14.53
N GLN A 163 -9.34 14.04 -14.67
CA GLN A 163 -7.98 13.60 -15.06
C GLN A 163 -7.33 12.73 -13.99
N LEU A 164 -7.47 13.09 -12.71
CA LEU A 164 -6.97 12.29 -11.60
C LEU A 164 -7.64 10.91 -11.55
N ASP A 165 -8.96 10.85 -11.74
CA ASP A 165 -9.71 9.59 -11.81
C ASP A 165 -9.29 8.75 -13.03
N GLY A 166 -9.08 9.39 -14.18
CA GLY A 166 -8.56 8.74 -15.38
C GLY A 166 -7.19 8.09 -15.16
N LEU A 167 -6.24 8.87 -14.61
CA LEU A 167 -4.90 8.37 -14.24
C LEU A 167 -4.96 7.30 -13.14
N GLY A 168 -5.89 7.42 -12.20
CA GLY A 168 -6.14 6.42 -11.16
C GLY A 168 -6.58 5.08 -11.75
N ASN A 169 -7.52 5.11 -12.70
CA ASN A 169 -7.98 3.90 -13.40
C ASN A 169 -6.88 3.26 -14.26
N GLU A 170 -6.09 4.07 -14.97
CA GLU A 170 -4.93 3.58 -15.73
C GLU A 170 -3.88 2.93 -14.82
N LYS A 171 -3.59 3.55 -13.67
CA LYS A 171 -2.69 2.99 -12.66
C LYS A 171 -3.19 1.62 -12.18
N VAL A 172 -4.46 1.49 -11.81
CA VAL A 172 -5.03 0.21 -11.35
C VAL A 172 -4.97 -0.84 -12.46
N LYS A 173 -5.25 -0.45 -13.71
CA LYS A 173 -5.13 -1.34 -14.88
C LYS A 173 -3.69 -1.84 -15.06
N LEU A 174 -2.71 -0.94 -15.03
CA LEU A 174 -1.29 -1.28 -15.15
C LEU A 174 -0.79 -2.13 -13.99
N GLU A 175 -1.25 -1.88 -12.76
CA GLU A 175 -0.95 -2.73 -11.60
C GLU A 175 -1.51 -4.15 -11.78
N GLY A 176 -2.71 -4.28 -12.37
CA GLY A 176 -3.30 -5.57 -12.73
C GLY A 176 -2.50 -6.31 -13.80
N GLU A 177 -2.09 -5.62 -14.88
CA GLU A 177 -1.24 -6.19 -15.94
C GLU A 177 0.13 -6.62 -15.40
N LEU A 178 0.75 -5.80 -14.54
CA LEU A 178 2.02 -6.12 -13.87
C LEU A 178 1.89 -7.38 -13.02
N LYS A 179 0.82 -7.50 -12.22
CA LYS A 179 0.58 -8.70 -11.41
C LYS A 179 0.35 -9.94 -12.27
N ASN A 180 -0.37 -9.81 -13.39
CA ASN A 180 -0.56 -10.91 -14.34
C ASN A 180 0.78 -11.35 -14.98
N MET A 181 1.60 -10.39 -15.41
CA MET A 181 2.93 -10.69 -15.96
C MET A 181 3.85 -11.33 -14.91
N GLN A 182 3.81 -10.87 -13.65
CA GLN A 182 4.54 -11.51 -12.55
C GLN A 182 4.11 -12.96 -12.35
N GLY A 183 2.81 -13.24 -12.34
CA GLY A 183 2.29 -14.61 -12.26
C GLY A 183 2.77 -15.49 -13.41
N LEU A 184 2.74 -14.99 -14.64
CA LEU A 184 3.26 -15.71 -15.81
C LEU A 184 4.76 -16.00 -15.70
N VAL A 185 5.56 -15.03 -15.23
CA VAL A 185 7.00 -15.21 -15.01
C VAL A 185 7.27 -16.28 -13.95
N GLU A 186 6.52 -16.27 -12.85
CA GLU A 186 6.62 -17.29 -11.80
C GLU A 186 6.22 -18.68 -12.33
N ASP A 187 5.15 -18.78 -13.11
CA ASP A 187 4.71 -20.02 -13.75
C ASP A 187 5.77 -20.57 -14.72
N PHE A 188 6.36 -19.72 -15.55
CA PHE A 188 7.45 -20.13 -16.44
C PHE A 188 8.68 -20.54 -15.66
N LYS A 189 9.06 -19.79 -14.62
CA LYS A 189 10.18 -20.15 -13.74
C LYS A 189 9.97 -21.54 -13.13
N ARG A 190 8.78 -21.82 -12.60
CA ARG A 190 8.43 -23.13 -12.05
C ARG A 190 8.52 -24.23 -13.12
N LYS A 191 7.99 -23.99 -14.33
CA LYS A 191 8.11 -24.94 -15.45
C LYS A 191 9.58 -25.20 -15.84
N TYR A 192 10.42 -24.17 -15.84
CA TYR A 192 11.85 -24.33 -16.10
C TYR A 192 12.55 -25.15 -15.01
N GLU A 193 12.24 -24.88 -13.74
CA GLU A 193 12.77 -25.67 -12.61
C GLU A 193 12.33 -27.14 -12.70
N ASP A 194 11.05 -27.39 -13.01
CA ASP A 194 10.53 -28.75 -13.23
C ASP A 194 11.23 -29.45 -14.40
N GLU A 195 11.49 -28.75 -15.51
CA GLU A 195 12.18 -29.31 -16.68
C GLU A 195 13.65 -29.61 -16.39
N ILE A 196 14.33 -28.74 -15.62
CA ILE A 196 15.70 -28.99 -15.14
C ILE A 196 15.72 -30.25 -14.26
N ASN A 197 14.76 -30.38 -13.34
CA ASN A 197 14.67 -31.54 -12.46
C ASN A 197 14.40 -32.84 -13.25
N LYS A 198 13.49 -32.81 -14.23
CA LYS A 198 13.24 -33.95 -15.12
C LYS A 198 14.47 -34.32 -15.95
N ARG A 199 15.16 -33.33 -16.50
CA ARG A 199 16.42 -33.55 -17.23
C ARG A 199 17.47 -34.19 -16.34
N ALA A 200 17.66 -33.69 -15.12
CA ALA A 200 18.60 -34.25 -14.16
C ALA A 200 18.23 -35.70 -13.78
N ALA A 201 16.95 -35.99 -13.58
CA ALA A 201 16.47 -37.35 -13.32
C ALA A 201 16.76 -38.30 -14.50
N ALA A 202 16.46 -37.88 -15.73
CA ALA A 202 16.74 -38.65 -16.94
C ALA A 202 18.26 -38.84 -17.17
N GLU A 203 19.08 -37.83 -16.86
CA GLU A 203 20.53 -37.92 -16.95
C GLU A 203 21.09 -38.90 -15.91
N ASN A 204 20.56 -38.89 -14.69
CA ASN A 204 20.92 -39.88 -13.66
C ASN A 204 20.53 -41.30 -14.09
N GLU A 205 19.32 -41.49 -14.64
CA GLU A 205 18.87 -42.79 -15.16
C GLU A 205 19.76 -43.27 -16.32
N PHE A 206 20.13 -42.37 -17.23
CA PHE A 206 21.07 -42.67 -18.32
C PHE A 206 22.43 -43.12 -17.80
N VAL A 207 22.96 -42.48 -16.76
CA VAL A 207 24.24 -42.87 -16.14
C VAL A 207 24.13 -44.26 -15.49
N LEU A 208 23.01 -44.57 -14.83
CA LEU A 208 22.77 -45.90 -14.27
C LEU A 208 22.68 -46.96 -15.38
N LEU A 209 21.88 -46.70 -16.41
CA LEU A 209 21.74 -47.61 -17.55
C LEU A 209 23.09 -47.85 -18.25
N LYS A 210 23.92 -46.82 -18.36
CA LYS A 210 25.28 -46.96 -18.90
C LYS A 210 26.14 -47.90 -18.04
N LYS A 211 26.09 -47.76 -16.71
CA LYS A 211 26.80 -48.67 -15.80
C LYS A 211 26.30 -50.11 -15.95
N ASP A 212 24.99 -50.31 -16.08
CA ASP A 212 24.40 -51.63 -16.27
C ASP A 212 24.81 -52.25 -17.60
N VAL A 213 24.87 -51.45 -18.67
CA VAL A 213 25.38 -51.88 -19.99
C VAL A 213 26.86 -52.24 -19.91
N ASP A 214 27.69 -51.42 -19.27
CA ASP A 214 29.12 -51.70 -19.09
C ASP A 214 29.32 -53.00 -18.27
N ALA A 215 28.55 -53.20 -17.20
CA ALA A 215 28.58 -54.42 -16.40
C ALA A 215 28.13 -55.66 -17.19
N ALA A 216 27.05 -55.54 -17.96
CA ALA A 216 26.59 -56.61 -18.86
C ALA A 216 27.63 -56.93 -19.94
N TYR A 217 28.31 -55.93 -20.48
CA TYR A 217 29.39 -56.13 -21.45
C TYR A 217 30.59 -56.84 -20.83
N MET A 218 31.01 -56.47 -19.62
CA MET A 218 32.07 -57.18 -18.90
C MET A 218 31.71 -58.65 -18.66
N ASN A 219 30.50 -58.93 -18.18
CA ASN A 219 30.00 -60.30 -18.01
C ASN A 219 29.97 -61.08 -19.33
N LYS A 220 29.55 -60.42 -20.42
CA LYS A 220 29.55 -61.02 -21.75
C LYS A 220 30.97 -61.43 -22.17
N VAL A 221 31.95 -60.52 -22.05
CA VAL A 221 33.35 -60.79 -22.40
C VAL A 221 33.93 -61.91 -21.54
N GLU A 222 33.61 -61.95 -20.24
CA GLU A 222 34.03 -63.06 -19.36
C GLU A 222 33.43 -64.41 -19.77
N LEU A 223 32.16 -64.42 -20.20
CA LEU A 223 31.50 -65.63 -20.68
C LEU A 223 32.04 -66.08 -22.05
N GLU A 224 32.34 -65.15 -22.96
CA GLU A 224 33.01 -65.43 -24.24
C GLU A 224 34.40 -66.04 -23.98
N ALA A 225 35.20 -65.48 -23.08
CA ALA A 225 36.51 -66.03 -22.74
C ALA A 225 36.42 -67.44 -22.12
N LYS A 226 35.40 -67.71 -21.30
CA LYS A 226 35.14 -69.07 -20.76
C LYS A 226 34.71 -70.04 -21.86
N ALA A 227 33.89 -69.58 -22.81
CA ALA A 227 33.47 -70.40 -23.95
C ALA A 227 34.66 -70.75 -24.84
N ASP A 228 35.53 -69.79 -25.14
CA ASP A 228 36.76 -70.01 -25.91
C ASP A 228 37.71 -70.98 -25.18
N ALA A 229 37.91 -70.81 -23.87
CA ALA A 229 38.73 -71.72 -23.07
C ALA A 229 38.19 -73.17 -23.08
N LEU A 230 36.87 -73.34 -22.95
CA LEU A 230 36.23 -74.66 -23.06
C LEU A 230 36.33 -75.23 -24.48
N GLN A 231 36.26 -74.38 -25.51
CA GLN A 231 36.42 -74.81 -26.90
C GLN A 231 37.85 -75.28 -27.17
N ASP A 232 38.85 -74.60 -26.63
CA ASP A 232 40.25 -75.00 -26.67
C ASP A 232 40.48 -76.33 -25.93
N GLU A 233 39.86 -76.52 -24.76
CA GLU A 233 39.91 -77.79 -24.02
C GLU A 233 39.30 -78.94 -24.82
N ILE A 234 38.14 -78.72 -25.46
CA ILE A 234 37.52 -79.72 -26.35
C ILE A 234 38.43 -80.06 -27.52
N ASN A 235 39.05 -79.05 -28.14
CA ASN A 235 39.96 -79.25 -29.26
C ASN A 235 41.23 -80.01 -28.83
N PHE A 236 41.78 -79.69 -27.65
CA PHE A 236 42.89 -80.40 -27.05
C PHE A 236 42.55 -81.87 -26.80
N LEU A 237 41.43 -82.15 -26.14
CA LEU A 237 40.98 -83.53 -25.88
C LEU A 237 40.76 -84.32 -27.17
N ARG A 238 40.18 -83.70 -28.21
CA ARG A 238 40.05 -84.33 -29.53
C ARG A 238 41.40 -84.67 -30.13
N ALA A 239 42.37 -83.75 -30.08
CA ALA A 239 43.71 -83.99 -30.60
C ALA A 239 44.44 -85.10 -29.84
N VAL A 240 44.27 -85.16 -28.52
CA VAL A 240 44.81 -86.24 -27.66
C VAL A 240 44.19 -87.59 -28.05
N TYR A 241 42.86 -87.68 -28.13
CA TYR A 241 42.20 -88.94 -28.51
C TYR A 241 42.56 -89.39 -29.92
N GLU A 242 42.76 -88.46 -30.86
CA GLU A 242 43.22 -88.81 -32.20
C GLU A 242 44.67 -89.30 -32.21
N ALA A 243 45.54 -88.73 -31.36
CA ALA A 243 46.90 -89.19 -31.17
C ALA A 243 46.96 -90.57 -30.50
N GLU A 244 46.18 -90.81 -29.44
CA GLU A 244 46.06 -92.11 -28.78
C GLU A 244 45.53 -93.18 -29.76
N LEU A 245 44.52 -92.86 -30.57
CA LEU A 245 44.02 -93.76 -31.60
C LEU A 245 45.11 -94.09 -32.64
N ARG A 246 45.92 -93.10 -33.06
CA ARG A 246 47.05 -93.32 -33.96
C ARG A 246 48.14 -94.19 -33.32
N GLU A 247 48.43 -93.98 -32.04
CA GLU A 247 49.40 -94.78 -31.29
C GLU A 247 48.91 -96.22 -31.14
N LEU A 248 47.66 -96.43 -30.73
CA LEU A 248 47.07 -97.78 -30.64
C LEU A 248 47.03 -98.48 -32.00
N GLN A 249 46.73 -97.76 -33.09
CA GLN A 249 46.84 -98.30 -34.45
C GLN A 249 48.30 -98.63 -34.82
N GLY A 250 49.26 -97.84 -34.38
CA GLY A 250 50.70 -98.11 -34.50
C GLY A 250 51.08 -99.38 -33.75
N GLN A 251 50.72 -99.49 -32.47
CA GLN A 251 50.95 -100.66 -31.64
C GLN A 251 50.30 -101.92 -32.24
N ILE A 252 49.10 -101.84 -32.80
CA ILE A 252 48.47 -102.98 -33.49
C ILE A 252 49.27 -103.39 -34.74
N LYS A 253 49.80 -102.43 -35.52
CA LYS A 253 50.64 -102.71 -36.69
C LYS A 253 52.00 -103.31 -36.28
N ASP A 254 52.62 -102.75 -35.24
CA ASP A 254 53.91 -103.18 -34.71
C ASP A 254 53.81 -104.56 -34.02
N THR A 255 52.69 -104.85 -33.35
CA THR A 255 52.41 -106.18 -32.77
C THR A 255 52.06 -107.21 -33.84
N SER A 256 51.57 -106.82 -35.02
CA SER A 256 51.39 -107.74 -36.16
C SER A 256 52.70 -108.13 -36.86
N VAL A 257 53.81 -107.48 -36.48
CA VAL A 257 55.15 -107.84 -36.91
C VAL A 257 55.92 -108.32 -35.68
N ILE A 258 55.55 -109.50 -35.19
CA ILE A 258 56.44 -110.28 -34.32
C ILE A 258 57.61 -110.72 -35.20
N VAL A 259 58.64 -109.89 -35.25
CA VAL A 259 59.97 -110.32 -35.69
C VAL A 259 60.57 -111.11 -34.55
N GLU A 260 60.61 -112.43 -34.73
CA GLU A 260 61.51 -113.30 -33.96
C GLU A 260 62.95 -112.85 -34.26
N MET A 261 63.46 -111.95 -33.43
CA MET A 261 64.82 -111.45 -33.57
C MET A 261 65.75 -112.43 -32.84
N ASP A 262 66.29 -113.39 -33.60
CA ASP A 262 67.37 -114.26 -33.15
C ASP A 262 68.66 -113.41 -33.04
N ASN A 263 68.81 -112.75 -31.91
CA ASN A 263 69.93 -111.85 -31.63
C ASN A 263 71.10 -112.63 -31.03
N SER A 264 71.74 -113.46 -31.85
CA SER A 264 73.02 -114.10 -31.52
C SER A 264 74.18 -113.23 -32.00
N ARG A 265 74.28 -112.03 -31.43
CA ARG A 265 75.56 -111.29 -31.37
C ARG A 265 75.95 -111.20 -29.90
N ASN A 266 77.23 -111.42 -29.64
CA ASN A 266 77.84 -111.22 -28.33
C ASN A 266 77.69 -109.75 -27.91
N LEU A 267 76.56 -109.45 -27.28
CA LEU A 267 76.36 -108.21 -26.58
C LEU A 267 77.29 -108.24 -25.37
N ASP A 268 78.13 -107.21 -25.25
CA ASP A 268 78.88 -106.95 -24.04
C ASP A 268 77.88 -106.58 -22.94
N MET A 269 77.43 -107.61 -22.22
CA MET A 269 76.40 -107.50 -21.19
C MET A 269 76.83 -106.54 -20.08
N ASP A 270 78.13 -106.41 -19.84
CA ASP A 270 78.64 -105.52 -18.81
C ASP A 270 78.52 -104.04 -19.22
N SER A 271 78.78 -103.71 -20.48
CA SER A 271 78.56 -102.35 -21.01
C SER A 271 77.08 -101.94 -20.99
N ILE A 272 76.18 -102.85 -21.37
CA ILE A 272 74.73 -102.55 -21.40
C ILE A 272 74.18 -102.43 -19.98
N VAL A 273 74.59 -103.30 -19.05
CA VAL A 273 74.19 -103.19 -17.65
C VAL A 273 74.72 -101.91 -17.01
N ALA A 274 75.93 -101.47 -17.37
CA ALA A 274 76.47 -100.19 -16.92
C ALA A 274 75.69 -98.99 -17.49
N GLU A 275 75.33 -99.00 -18.77
CA GLU A 275 74.53 -97.94 -19.41
C GLU A 275 73.11 -97.87 -18.86
N VAL A 276 72.45 -99.03 -18.65
CA VAL A 276 71.12 -99.10 -18.03
C VAL A 276 71.18 -98.60 -16.59
N ARG A 277 72.21 -98.96 -15.81
CA ARG A 277 72.42 -98.40 -14.46
C ARG A 277 72.59 -96.88 -14.50
N ALA A 278 73.42 -96.36 -15.40
CA ALA A 278 73.62 -94.91 -15.55
C ALA A 278 72.31 -94.20 -15.93
N GLN A 279 71.51 -94.76 -16.82
CA GLN A 279 70.18 -94.23 -17.19
C GLN A 279 69.21 -94.22 -16.00
N TYR A 280 69.16 -95.28 -15.19
CA TYR A 280 68.33 -95.31 -13.98
C TYR A 280 68.79 -94.30 -12.94
N GLU A 281 70.11 -94.13 -12.77
CA GLU A 281 70.69 -93.16 -11.87
C GLU A 281 70.39 -91.72 -12.31
N ASP A 282 70.46 -91.45 -13.61
CA ASP A 282 70.07 -90.18 -14.23
C ASP A 282 68.58 -89.87 -14.09
N ILE A 283 67.70 -90.86 -14.34
CA ILE A 283 66.25 -90.71 -14.18
C ILE A 283 65.89 -90.49 -12.72
N ALA A 284 66.52 -91.21 -11.79
CA ALA A 284 66.33 -91.01 -10.36
C ALA A 284 66.80 -89.62 -9.91
N ASN A 285 67.94 -89.14 -10.43
CA ASN A 285 68.45 -87.80 -10.14
C ASN A 285 67.56 -86.70 -10.72
N ARG A 286 67.07 -86.85 -11.96
CA ARG A 286 66.10 -85.91 -12.57
C ARG A 286 64.78 -85.88 -11.80
N SER A 287 64.22 -87.04 -11.46
CA SER A 287 62.98 -87.12 -10.68
C SER A 287 63.13 -86.47 -9.31
N LYS A 288 64.28 -86.65 -8.65
CA LYS A 288 64.60 -85.97 -7.39
C LYS A 288 64.70 -84.44 -7.57
N ALA A 289 65.41 -83.98 -8.60
CA ALA A 289 65.56 -82.55 -8.88
C ALA A 289 64.21 -81.88 -9.26
N GLU A 290 63.37 -82.57 -10.03
CA GLU A 290 62.02 -82.14 -10.37
C GLU A 290 61.12 -82.06 -9.13
N ALA A 291 61.19 -83.05 -8.23
CA ALA A 291 60.48 -82.99 -6.97
C ALA A 291 60.96 -81.82 -6.08
N GLU A 292 62.27 -81.61 -5.96
CA GLU A 292 62.84 -80.50 -5.17
C GLU A 292 62.47 -79.13 -5.74
N THR A 293 62.50 -78.96 -7.06
CA THR A 293 62.08 -77.71 -7.72
C THR A 293 60.58 -77.48 -7.58
N TRP A 294 59.76 -78.52 -7.72
CA TRP A 294 58.32 -78.45 -7.49
C TRP A 294 57.97 -78.04 -6.06
N TYR A 295 58.64 -78.63 -5.05
CA TYR A 295 58.44 -78.25 -3.66
C TYR A 295 58.90 -76.81 -3.38
N LYS A 296 60.03 -76.38 -3.94
CA LYS A 296 60.49 -74.98 -3.82
C LYS A 296 59.49 -74.01 -4.42
N GLN A 297 59.01 -74.29 -5.63
CA GLN A 297 58.02 -73.45 -6.30
C GLN A 297 56.72 -73.38 -5.48
N LYS A 298 56.21 -74.50 -4.97
CA LYS A 298 55.01 -74.52 -4.12
C LYS A 298 55.19 -73.74 -2.82
N TYR A 299 56.37 -73.83 -2.22
CA TYR A 299 56.70 -73.07 -1.02
C TYR A 299 56.75 -71.56 -1.31
N GLU A 300 57.38 -71.16 -2.42
CA GLU A 300 57.48 -69.77 -2.84
C GLU A 300 56.11 -69.17 -3.25
N GLU A 301 55.27 -69.93 -3.95
CA GLU A 301 53.88 -69.55 -4.23
C GLU A 301 53.07 -69.35 -2.94
N MET A 302 53.18 -70.27 -1.99
CA MET A 302 52.51 -70.17 -0.69
C MET A 302 53.05 -68.99 0.13
N GLN A 303 54.36 -68.73 0.08
CA GLN A 303 54.98 -67.60 0.77
C GLN A 303 54.56 -66.27 0.14
N SER A 304 54.50 -66.18 -1.19
CA SER A 304 54.07 -64.97 -1.90
C SER A 304 52.59 -64.67 -1.65
N SER A 305 51.73 -65.69 -1.68
CA SER A 305 50.29 -65.53 -1.40
C SER A 305 50.04 -65.15 0.06
N ALA A 306 50.77 -65.75 1.02
CA ALA A 306 50.73 -65.33 2.42
C ALA A 306 51.18 -63.87 2.60
N GLY A 307 52.19 -63.41 1.85
CA GLY A 307 52.62 -62.02 1.81
C GLY A 307 51.53 -61.09 1.29
N GLN A 308 50.91 -61.42 0.16
CA GLN A 308 49.80 -60.66 -0.43
C GLN A 308 48.61 -60.54 0.54
N TYR A 309 48.19 -61.64 1.15
CA TYR A 309 47.10 -61.60 2.15
C TYR A 309 47.46 -60.73 3.37
N GLY A 310 48.73 -60.70 3.78
CA GLY A 310 49.22 -59.81 4.83
C GLY A 310 49.17 -58.33 4.43
N ASP A 311 49.56 -58.02 3.20
CA ASP A 311 49.53 -56.66 2.64
C ASP A 311 48.09 -56.17 2.41
N ASP A 312 47.19 -57.03 1.91
CA ASP A 312 45.77 -56.73 1.75
C ASP A 312 45.11 -56.47 3.11
N LEU A 313 45.41 -57.29 4.13
CA LEU A 313 44.92 -57.08 5.49
C LEU A 313 45.44 -55.75 6.07
N ARG A 314 46.69 -55.39 5.78
CA ARG A 314 47.26 -54.11 6.22
C ARG A 314 46.59 -52.93 5.50
N THR A 315 46.31 -53.07 4.21
CA THR A 315 45.65 -52.05 3.39
C THR A 315 44.22 -51.83 3.84
N THR A 316 43.42 -52.89 3.97
CA THR A 316 42.05 -52.81 4.49
C THR A 316 42.00 -52.23 5.92
N LYS A 317 42.96 -52.58 6.79
CA LYS A 317 43.06 -51.97 8.12
C LYS A 317 43.38 -50.47 8.07
N ALA A 318 44.20 -50.03 7.11
CA ALA A 318 44.48 -48.61 6.91
C ALA A 318 43.25 -47.86 6.38
N GLU A 319 42.48 -48.45 5.46
CA GLU A 319 41.23 -47.90 4.96
C GLU A 319 40.18 -47.78 6.06
N ILE A 320 40.01 -48.81 6.90
CA ILE A 320 39.12 -48.77 8.07
C ILE A 320 39.54 -47.63 9.02
N ALA A 321 40.84 -47.44 9.26
CA ALA A 321 41.32 -46.35 10.10
C ALA A 321 41.01 -44.96 9.48
N GLU A 322 41.11 -44.82 8.17
CA GLU A 322 40.79 -43.57 7.47
C GLU A 322 39.28 -43.28 7.46
N LEU A 323 38.46 -44.30 7.18
CA LEU A 323 37.01 -44.18 7.28
C LEU A 323 36.58 -43.79 8.70
N ASN A 324 37.20 -44.36 9.73
CA ASN A 324 36.95 -43.96 11.12
C ASN A 324 37.32 -42.49 11.39
N ARG A 325 38.44 -41.99 10.83
CA ARG A 325 38.79 -40.55 10.93
C ARG A 325 37.77 -39.67 10.21
N MET A 326 37.30 -40.11 9.04
CA MET A 326 36.29 -39.38 8.28
C MET A 326 34.95 -39.33 9.02
N ILE A 327 34.52 -40.44 9.62
CA ILE A 327 33.33 -40.51 10.47
C ILE A 327 33.46 -39.52 11.64
N ALA A 328 34.59 -39.51 12.35
CA ALA A 328 34.81 -38.58 13.46
C ALA A 328 34.79 -37.11 13.01
N ARG A 329 35.36 -36.79 11.84
CA ARG A 329 35.29 -35.44 11.25
C ARG A 329 33.85 -35.04 10.95
N LEU A 330 33.10 -35.89 10.26
CA LEU A 330 31.70 -35.64 9.91
C LEU A 330 30.82 -35.50 11.16
N GLN A 331 31.07 -36.30 12.20
CA GLN A 331 30.38 -36.16 13.49
C GLN A 331 30.64 -34.80 14.13
N ASN A 332 31.90 -34.33 14.12
CA ASN A 332 32.24 -32.99 14.63
C ASN A 332 31.60 -31.87 13.79
N GLU A 333 31.54 -32.01 12.47
CA GLU A 333 30.85 -31.06 11.59
C GLU A 333 29.35 -31.02 11.86
N ILE A 334 28.72 -32.18 12.06
CA ILE A 334 27.31 -32.28 12.45
C ILE A 334 27.07 -31.56 13.78
N GLU A 335 27.93 -31.77 14.77
CA GLU A 335 27.78 -31.14 16.08
C GLU A 335 28.02 -29.62 16.02
N ALA A 336 28.98 -29.17 15.22
CA ALA A 336 29.21 -27.75 14.97
C ALA A 336 28.00 -27.08 14.31
N VAL A 337 27.41 -27.71 13.29
CA VAL A 337 26.21 -27.20 12.60
C VAL A 337 24.99 -27.21 13.52
N LYS A 338 24.82 -28.25 14.35
CA LYS A 338 23.78 -28.28 15.39
C LYS A 338 23.94 -27.14 16.39
N GLY A 339 25.17 -26.87 16.83
CA GLY A 339 25.48 -25.74 17.71
C GLY A 339 25.15 -24.39 17.05
N GLN A 340 25.49 -24.22 15.77
CA GLN A 340 25.11 -23.02 15.00
C GLN A 340 23.60 -22.86 14.88
N ARG A 341 22.87 -23.95 14.59
CA ARG A 341 21.41 -23.93 14.53
C ARG A 341 20.81 -23.52 15.87
N ALA A 342 21.25 -24.10 16.97
CA ALA A 342 20.77 -23.75 18.31
C ALA A 342 21.04 -22.28 18.65
N ASN A 343 22.22 -21.76 18.29
CA ASN A 343 22.55 -20.35 18.49
C ASN A 343 21.68 -19.40 17.64
N LEU A 344 21.39 -19.77 16.39
CA LEU A 344 20.48 -18.99 15.54
C LEU A 344 19.04 -19.04 16.05
N GLU A 345 18.57 -20.20 16.50
CA GLU A 345 17.25 -20.34 17.12
C GLU A 345 17.12 -19.48 18.40
N ALA A 346 18.18 -19.44 19.22
CA ALA A 346 18.22 -18.55 20.39
C ALA A 346 18.19 -17.06 20.00
N GLN A 347 18.92 -16.66 18.96
CA GLN A 347 18.90 -15.27 18.48
C GLN A 347 17.55 -14.88 17.88
N ILE A 348 16.87 -15.80 17.18
CA ILE A 348 15.52 -15.59 16.66
C ILE A 348 14.55 -15.39 17.83
N ALA A 349 14.58 -16.28 18.83
CA ALA A 349 13.72 -16.17 20.01
C ALA A 349 13.93 -14.84 20.76
N GLU A 350 15.19 -14.41 20.94
CA GLU A 350 15.50 -13.13 21.60
C GLU A 350 15.03 -11.92 20.75
N ALA A 351 15.16 -12.00 19.43
CA ALA A 351 14.67 -10.96 18.52
C ALA A 351 13.13 -10.89 18.52
N GLU A 352 12.45 -12.03 18.55
CA GLU A 352 10.99 -12.13 18.67
C GLU A 352 10.51 -11.55 20.00
N GLU A 353 11.13 -11.90 21.13
CA GLU A 353 10.79 -11.36 22.44
C GLU A 353 10.99 -9.83 22.50
N ARG A 354 12.14 -9.33 22.01
CA ARG A 354 12.39 -7.88 21.92
C ARG A 354 11.36 -7.19 21.01
N GLY A 355 11.00 -7.81 19.89
CA GLY A 355 9.96 -7.32 19.00
C GLY A 355 8.59 -7.26 19.67
N GLU A 356 8.21 -8.31 20.40
CA GLU A 356 6.93 -8.37 21.12
C GLU A 356 6.85 -7.30 22.22
N LEU A 357 7.93 -7.10 22.97
CA LEU A 357 8.02 -6.04 23.98
C LEU A 357 7.87 -4.64 23.37
N ALA A 358 8.55 -4.37 22.25
CA ALA A 358 8.42 -3.08 21.54
C ALA A 358 7.00 -2.84 21.04
N VAL A 359 6.32 -3.87 20.53
CA VAL A 359 4.91 -3.78 20.11
C VAL A 359 3.99 -3.54 21.30
N LYS A 360 4.23 -4.22 22.45
CA LYS A 360 3.47 -3.99 23.68
C LYS A 360 3.62 -2.54 24.17
N ASP A 361 4.83 -2.02 24.20
CA ASP A 361 5.10 -0.62 24.59
C ASP A 361 4.42 0.38 23.65
N ALA A 362 4.54 0.19 22.33
CA ALA A 362 3.85 1.03 21.35
C ALA A 362 2.32 1.00 21.51
N LYS A 363 1.73 -0.18 21.78
CA LYS A 363 0.29 -0.32 22.06
C LYS A 363 -0.12 0.40 23.33
N LEU A 364 0.67 0.31 24.40
CA LEU A 364 0.42 1.08 25.63
C LEU A 364 0.48 2.58 25.36
N ARG A 365 1.47 3.03 24.58
CA ARG A 365 1.60 4.44 24.23
C ARG A 365 0.43 4.96 23.39
N ILE A 366 -0.06 4.16 22.45
CA ILE A 366 -1.28 4.49 21.68
C ILE A 366 -2.46 4.64 22.62
N LYS A 367 -2.66 3.68 23.53
CA LYS A 367 -3.77 3.73 24.51
C LYS A 367 -3.70 4.97 25.40
N ASP A 368 -2.52 5.33 25.91
CA ASP A 368 -2.33 6.53 26.72
C ASP A 368 -2.69 7.81 25.94
N LEU A 369 -2.33 7.86 24.64
CA LEU A 369 -2.66 8.98 23.77
C LEU A 369 -4.16 9.04 23.45
N GLU A 370 -4.82 7.90 23.27
CA GLU A 370 -6.27 7.81 23.10
C GLU A 370 -7.01 8.29 24.35
N ASP A 371 -6.56 7.88 25.54
CA ASP A 371 -7.11 8.32 26.81
C ASP A 371 -6.90 9.84 27.02
N ALA A 372 -5.72 10.36 26.69
CA ALA A 372 -5.45 11.79 26.73
C ALA A 372 -6.33 12.59 25.76
N LEU A 373 -6.52 12.08 24.53
CA LEU A 373 -7.42 12.66 23.55
C LEU A 373 -8.86 12.69 24.06
N GLN A 374 -9.31 11.61 24.70
CA GLN A 374 -10.66 11.52 25.25
C GLN A 374 -10.87 12.51 26.41
N ARG A 375 -9.88 12.66 27.30
CA ARG A 375 -9.91 13.69 28.35
C ARG A 375 -9.98 15.10 27.76
N ALA A 376 -9.15 15.41 26.76
CA ALA A 376 -9.16 16.71 26.08
C ALA A 376 -10.52 17.01 25.42
N LYS A 377 -11.17 16.01 24.80
CA LYS A 377 -12.53 16.15 24.25
C LYS A 377 -13.56 16.45 25.34
N GLN A 378 -13.47 15.77 26.49
CA GLN A 378 -14.36 16.01 27.64
C GLN A 378 -14.15 17.41 28.22
N ASP A 379 -12.90 17.85 28.37
CA ASP A 379 -12.57 19.20 28.84
C ASP A 379 -13.09 20.27 27.87
N MET A 380 -12.93 20.08 26.56
CA MET A 380 -13.50 20.98 25.54
C MET A 380 -15.03 21.04 25.65
N ALA A 381 -15.69 19.89 25.79
CA ALA A 381 -17.14 19.85 25.96
C ALA A 381 -17.61 20.51 27.26
N ARG A 382 -16.79 20.47 28.33
CA ARG A 382 -17.04 21.21 29.57
C ARG A 382 -16.90 22.72 29.34
N GLN A 383 -15.81 23.17 28.72
CA GLN A 383 -15.58 24.58 28.42
C GLN A 383 -16.71 25.18 27.58
N VAL A 384 -17.19 24.46 26.55
CA VAL A 384 -18.32 24.91 25.73
C VAL A 384 -19.58 25.11 26.58
N ARG A 385 -19.86 24.22 27.54
CA ARG A 385 -20.99 24.37 28.47
C ARG A 385 -20.81 25.58 29.39
N GLU A 386 -19.63 25.74 29.99
CA GLU A 386 -19.31 26.90 30.84
C GLU A 386 -19.42 28.23 30.07
N TYR A 387 -18.97 28.28 28.81
CA TYR A 387 -19.13 29.45 27.95
C TYR A 387 -20.60 29.73 27.63
N GLN A 388 -21.41 28.71 27.37
CA GLN A 388 -22.85 28.88 27.12
C GLN A 388 -23.58 29.39 28.37
N GLU A 389 -23.24 28.88 29.55
CA GLU A 389 -23.78 29.36 30.82
C GLU A 389 -23.41 30.83 31.07
N LEU A 390 -22.15 31.19 30.85
CA LEU A 390 -21.67 32.58 30.98
C LEU A 390 -22.36 33.51 29.97
N MET A 391 -22.57 33.06 28.74
CA MET A 391 -23.33 33.80 27.73
C MET A 391 -24.78 34.03 28.18
N ASN A 392 -25.43 33.01 28.74
CA ASN A 392 -26.80 33.14 29.25
C ASN A 392 -26.87 34.18 30.39
N VAL A 393 -25.90 34.18 31.32
CA VAL A 393 -25.80 35.21 32.37
C VAL A 393 -25.60 36.60 31.76
N LYS A 394 -24.72 36.73 30.77
CA LYS A 394 -24.50 38.01 30.08
C LYS A 394 -25.77 38.53 29.42
N LEU A 395 -26.54 37.67 28.75
CA LEU A 395 -27.82 38.05 28.14
C LEU A 395 -28.85 38.48 29.19
N ALA A 396 -28.92 37.79 30.34
CA ALA A 396 -29.78 38.21 31.45
C ALA A 396 -29.38 39.60 31.98
N LEU A 397 -28.08 39.84 32.17
CA LEU A 397 -27.56 41.15 32.59
C LEU A 397 -27.84 42.26 31.56
N ASP A 398 -27.73 41.98 30.26
CA ASP A 398 -28.08 42.96 29.22
C ASP A 398 -29.57 43.34 29.29
N ILE A 399 -30.44 42.36 29.57
CA ILE A 399 -31.88 42.60 29.77
C ILE A 399 -32.09 43.47 31.00
N GLU A 400 -31.44 43.18 32.14
CA GLU A 400 -31.50 44.01 33.35
C GLU A 400 -31.02 45.43 33.10
N ILE A 401 -29.90 45.62 32.39
CA ILE A 401 -29.40 46.97 32.03
C ILE A 401 -30.42 47.69 31.14
N ALA A 402 -31.02 47.00 30.17
CA ALA A 402 -32.03 47.59 29.31
C ALA A 402 -33.31 47.96 30.07
N THR A 403 -33.74 47.17 31.05
CA THR A 403 -34.89 47.50 31.91
C THR A 403 -34.56 48.66 32.83
N TYR A 404 -33.37 48.70 33.45
CA TYR A 404 -32.92 49.84 34.24
C TYR A 404 -32.88 51.13 33.41
N ARG A 405 -32.34 51.10 32.19
CA ARG A 405 -32.34 52.25 31.27
C ARG A 405 -33.75 52.74 30.96
N LYS A 406 -34.69 51.85 30.63
CA LYS A 406 -36.10 52.23 30.38
C LYS A 406 -36.79 52.85 31.59
N LEU A 407 -36.51 52.37 32.80
CA LEU A 407 -37.05 52.96 34.03
C LEU A 407 -36.50 54.38 34.25
N LEU A 408 -35.19 54.57 34.03
CA LEU A 408 -34.53 55.88 34.09
C LEU A 408 -35.11 56.86 33.06
N GLU A 409 -35.26 56.46 31.79
CA GLU A 409 -35.92 57.26 30.74
C GLU A 409 -37.38 57.59 31.11
N GLY A 410 -38.08 56.67 31.78
CA GLY A 410 -39.43 56.89 32.30
C GLY A 410 -39.49 57.93 33.44
N GLU A 411 -38.45 58.00 34.27
CA GLU A 411 -38.34 59.03 35.30
C GLU A 411 -37.94 60.38 34.71
N GLU A 412 -37.00 60.43 33.78
CA GLU A 412 -36.62 61.65 33.05
C GLU A 412 -37.83 62.25 32.34
N THR A 413 -38.63 61.46 31.64
CA THR A 413 -39.89 61.95 31.03
C THR A 413 -40.94 62.42 32.04
N ARG A 414 -40.90 61.92 33.28
CA ARG A 414 -41.75 62.42 34.37
C ARG A 414 -41.21 63.75 34.91
N TRP A 415 -39.90 63.90 35.04
CA TRP A 415 -39.24 65.15 35.40
C TRP A 415 -39.46 66.22 34.34
N ASP A 416 -39.30 65.91 33.06
CA ASP A 416 -39.59 66.81 31.95
C ASP A 416 -41.05 67.27 31.93
N LYS A 417 -41.99 66.35 32.22
CA LYS A 417 -43.43 66.69 32.37
C LYS A 417 -43.70 67.56 33.60
N LEU A 418 -43.02 67.31 34.73
CA LEU A 418 -43.14 68.13 35.93
C LEU A 418 -42.52 69.51 35.71
N GLU A 419 -41.41 69.62 34.99
CA GLU A 419 -40.78 70.88 34.60
C GLU A 419 -41.68 71.67 33.64
N TYR A 420 -42.25 71.01 32.63
CA TYR A 420 -43.27 71.61 31.75
C TYR A 420 -44.53 72.05 32.51
N PHE A 421 -45.00 71.25 33.47
CA PHE A 421 -46.15 71.60 34.31
C PHE A 421 -45.82 72.78 35.24
N MET A 422 -44.63 72.84 35.83
CA MET A 422 -44.19 74.00 36.61
C MET A 422 -44.03 75.26 35.75
N LEU A 423 -43.53 75.15 34.51
CA LEU A 423 -43.40 76.27 33.57
C LEU A 423 -44.76 76.78 33.05
N PHE A 424 -45.72 75.90 32.70
CA PHE A 424 -47.02 76.30 32.16
C PHE A 424 -48.11 76.56 33.22
N HIS A 425 -48.11 75.85 34.36
CA HIS A 425 -49.09 76.04 35.45
C HIS A 425 -48.56 76.87 36.63
N GLY A 426 -47.25 76.96 36.85
CA GLY A 426 -46.68 77.90 37.82
C GLY A 426 -46.99 79.36 37.46
N CYS A 427 -47.05 79.68 36.17
CA CYS A 427 -47.47 81.01 35.69
C CYS A 427 -48.97 81.30 35.90
N ARG A 428 -49.81 80.29 36.16
CA ARG A 428 -51.26 80.48 36.43
C ARG A 428 -51.59 80.66 37.92
N ILE A 429 -50.67 80.25 38.81
CA ILE A 429 -50.77 80.49 40.25
C ILE A 429 -50.22 81.89 40.59
N CYS A 430 -49.17 82.36 39.90
CA CYS A 430 -48.68 83.73 40.08
C CYS A 430 -49.67 84.80 39.55
N PHE A 431 -50.43 84.55 38.48
CA PHE A 431 -51.39 85.53 37.95
C PHE A 431 -52.73 85.61 38.72
N ASN A 432 -53.06 84.63 39.58
CA ASN A 432 -54.27 84.68 40.42
C ASN A 432 -54.00 85.13 41.87
N SER A 433 -52.73 85.39 42.24
CA SER A 433 -52.37 85.89 43.57
C SER A 433 -52.25 87.43 43.63
N GLU A 434 -52.31 88.14 42.51
CA GLU A 434 -52.16 89.62 42.45
C GLU A 434 -53.48 90.38 42.24
N LEU A 435 -54.65 89.71 42.29
CA LEU A 435 -55.97 90.35 42.13
C LEU A 435 -56.94 90.16 43.32
N SER A 436 -56.48 89.64 44.47
CA SER A 436 -57.34 89.43 45.66
C SER A 436 -56.84 90.11 46.95
N THR A 437 -55.83 90.97 46.87
CA THR A 437 -55.25 91.68 48.04
C THR A 437 -55.27 93.19 47.87
N ASN A 438 -56.37 93.75 47.35
CA ASN A 438 -56.69 95.17 47.45
C ASN A 438 -58.22 95.38 47.53
N SER A 439 -58.80 95.03 48.67
CA SER A 439 -60.03 95.66 49.16
C SER A 439 -60.22 95.36 50.64
N THR A 440 -59.50 96.09 51.49
CA THR A 440 -59.80 96.20 52.92
C THR A 440 -60.64 97.45 53.15
N LEU A 441 -61.75 97.26 53.87
CA LEU A 441 -62.48 98.23 54.69
C LEU A 441 -63.09 99.48 54.01
N PHE A 442 -64.44 99.58 54.06
CA PHE A 442 -65.12 100.81 54.48
C PHE A 442 -66.49 100.51 55.11
N HIS A 443 -66.59 100.77 56.42
CA HIS A 443 -67.70 101.34 57.21
C HIS A 443 -69.13 100.73 57.26
N TYR A 444 -69.54 100.56 58.54
CA TYR A 444 -70.88 100.51 59.16
C TYR A 444 -71.74 99.25 59.03
#